data_AF-Q8H6J6-F1
#
_entry.id   AF-Q8H6J6-F1
#
_cell.length_a   1.000
_cell.length_b   1.000
_cell.length_c   1.000
_cell.angle_alpha   90.00
_cell.angle_beta   90.00
_cell.angle_gamma   90.00
#
_symmetry.space_group_name_H-M   'P 1'
#
loop_
_entity.id
_entity.type
_entity.pdbx_description
1 polymer ?
#
loop_
_entity_poly.entity_id
_entity_poly.type
_entity_poly.pdbx_seq_one_letter_code
_entity_poly.pdbx_strand_id
1 'polypeptide(L)'
;DAYCGAGCRAGPCRSNIRTPNGGGSVSSIVTQQFFNNIIQKAGSGCAGKTFYTHDSFINAANNFPNFGNSVTRREIATMFAHYSQGTGHFCYIQAINGTLRRDKCQEPQRQMPCHPPGIGYFVRGERLNIDLLRQRELVRSNPTLGFKTSLLFWMNSVRP
;
A
#
# COMPACT_ATOMS: atom_id res chain seq x y z
N ASP A 1 -8.08 -26.72 -22.48
CA ASP A 1 -7.02 -26.01 -23.22
C ASP A 1 -5.64 -26.61 -23.01
N ALA A 2 -5.22 -27.47 -23.94
CA ALA A 2 -3.94 -28.19 -23.87
C ALA A 2 -2.74 -27.40 -24.44
N TYR A 3 -2.99 -26.36 -25.26
CA TYR A 3 -1.95 -25.70 -26.05
C TYR A 3 -1.26 -24.52 -25.35
N CYS A 4 -1.95 -23.87 -24.40
CA CYS A 4 -1.40 -22.71 -23.68
C CYS A 4 -0.72 -23.11 -22.36
N GLY A 5 -0.58 -24.41 -22.06
CA GLY A 5 -0.05 -24.92 -20.79
C GLY A 5 1.45 -25.24 -20.84
N ALA A 6 1.87 -26.22 -20.01
CA ALA A 6 3.27 -26.65 -19.95
C ALA A 6 3.75 -27.17 -21.32
N GLY A 7 4.87 -26.65 -21.81
CA GLY A 7 5.45 -27.01 -23.12
C GLY A 7 5.05 -26.10 -24.29
N CYS A 8 4.40 -24.96 -24.02
CA CYS A 8 4.09 -23.95 -25.03
C CYS A 8 5.37 -23.39 -25.69
N ARG A 9 5.44 -23.43 -27.03
CA ARG A 9 6.64 -23.09 -27.81
C ARG A 9 6.63 -21.66 -28.39
N ALA A 10 5.45 -21.09 -28.60
CA ALA A 10 5.26 -19.74 -29.15
C ALA A 10 3.84 -19.22 -28.85
N GLY A 11 3.65 -17.89 -28.85
CA GLY A 11 2.38 -17.23 -28.54
C GLY A 11 2.20 -16.93 -27.04
N PRO A 12 1.01 -16.46 -26.60
CA PRO A 12 0.73 -16.11 -25.21
C PRO A 12 0.59 -17.36 -24.33
N CYS A 13 1.72 -17.96 -24.00
CA CYS A 13 1.84 -19.11 -23.12
C CYS A 13 1.41 -18.75 -21.68
N ARG A 14 0.60 -19.60 -21.04
CA ARG A 14 0.36 -19.48 -19.59
C ARG A 14 1.59 -20.05 -18.88
N SER A 15 2.42 -19.16 -18.37
CA SER A 15 3.55 -19.51 -17.54
C SER A 15 3.06 -20.23 -16.29
N ASN A 16 3.11 -21.56 -16.28
CA ASN A 16 3.21 -22.34 -15.06
C ASN A 16 4.62 -22.15 -14.48
N ILE A 17 4.97 -20.90 -14.13
CA ILE A 17 6.18 -20.59 -13.39
C ILE A 17 5.92 -21.04 -11.96
N ARG A 18 6.22 -22.31 -11.71
CA ARG A 18 6.59 -22.76 -10.38
C ARG A 18 8.02 -22.27 -10.16
N THR A 19 8.21 -20.97 -9.89
CA THR A 19 9.51 -20.44 -9.46
C THR A 19 9.79 -20.97 -8.06
N PRO A 20 10.82 -21.82 -7.88
CA PRO A 20 11.42 -22.00 -6.58
C PRO A 20 12.16 -20.69 -6.30
N ASN A 21 11.71 -19.92 -5.30
CA ASN A 21 12.16 -18.57 -4.91
C ASN A 21 11.34 -17.39 -5.47
N GLY A 22 10.06 -17.36 -5.10
CA GLY A 22 9.60 -16.29 -4.21
C GLY A 22 9.06 -15.01 -4.84
N GLY A 23 9.23 -14.74 -6.13
CA GLY A 23 8.59 -13.63 -6.84
C GLY A 23 7.32 -14.08 -7.58
N GLY A 24 6.20 -13.39 -7.36
CA GLY A 24 4.92 -13.70 -8.01
C GLY A 24 4.04 -12.47 -8.15
N SER A 25 2.92 -12.60 -8.87
CA SER A 25 1.94 -11.52 -8.97
C SER A 25 1.40 -11.17 -7.57
N VAL A 26 1.28 -9.88 -7.26
CA VAL A 26 0.72 -9.39 -5.99
C VAL A 26 -0.64 -10.02 -5.69
N SER A 27 -1.49 -10.19 -6.70
CA SER A 27 -2.82 -10.80 -6.57
C SER A 27 -2.77 -12.28 -6.19
N SER A 28 -1.68 -12.98 -6.54
CA SER A 28 -1.47 -14.38 -6.16
C SER A 28 -1.00 -14.54 -4.71
N ILE A 29 -0.40 -13.49 -4.12
CA ILE A 29 0.14 -13.49 -2.76
C ILE A 29 -0.89 -12.90 -1.79
N VAL A 30 -1.41 -11.71 -2.11
CA VAL A 30 -2.43 -11.01 -1.34
C VAL A 30 -3.78 -11.49 -1.83
N THR A 31 -4.21 -12.65 -1.34
CA THR A 31 -5.57 -13.15 -1.59
C THR A 31 -6.59 -12.40 -0.75
N GLN A 32 -7.88 -12.49 -1.10
CA GLN A 32 -8.95 -11.95 -0.27
C GLN A 32 -8.91 -12.51 1.15
N GLN A 33 -8.64 -13.81 1.30
CA GLN A 33 -8.53 -14.47 2.61
C GLN A 33 -7.34 -13.92 3.42
N PHE A 34 -6.17 -13.77 2.79
CA PHE A 34 -5.00 -13.17 3.43
C PHE A 34 -5.32 -11.76 3.95
N PHE A 35 -5.93 -10.92 3.11
CA PHE A 35 -6.31 -9.56 3.47
C PHE A 35 -7.32 -9.54 4.63
N ASN A 36 -8.38 -10.35 4.54
CA ASN A 36 -9.40 -10.45 5.57
C ASN A 36 -8.82 -10.90 6.92
N ASN A 37 -7.88 -11.84 6.93
CA ASN A 37 -7.22 -12.30 8.16
C ASN A 37 -6.44 -11.17 8.88
N ILE A 38 -5.95 -10.18 8.13
CA ILE A 38 -5.27 -9.00 8.69
C ILE A 38 -6.30 -8.00 9.20
N ILE A 39 -7.30 -7.65 8.39
CA ILE A 39 -8.33 -6.66 8.77
C ILE A 39 -9.18 -7.14 9.96
N GLN A 40 -9.38 -8.44 10.12
CA GLN A 40 -10.10 -9.00 11.26
C GLN A 40 -9.38 -8.80 12.61
N LYS A 41 -8.08 -8.46 12.61
CA LYS A 41 -7.35 -8.11 13.84
C LYS A 41 -7.78 -6.75 14.41
N ALA A 42 -8.37 -5.87 13.60
CA ALA A 42 -8.99 -4.65 14.11
C ALA A 42 -10.29 -4.95 14.88
N GLY A 43 -10.48 -4.21 15.97
CA GLY A 43 -11.69 -4.26 16.79
C GLY A 43 -12.97 -3.99 15.99
N SER A 44 -14.12 -4.44 16.49
CA SER A 44 -15.41 -4.36 15.78
C SER A 44 -15.82 -2.93 15.40
N GLY A 45 -15.51 -1.93 16.24
CA GLY A 45 -15.85 -0.52 16.00
C GLY A 45 -14.88 0.26 15.12
N CYS A 46 -13.90 -0.40 14.51
CA CYS A 46 -12.86 0.27 13.73
C CYS A 46 -13.36 0.75 12.36
N ALA A 47 -13.32 2.07 12.14
CA ALA A 47 -13.73 2.70 10.88
C ALA A 47 -12.95 2.16 9.67
N GLY A 48 -11.69 1.79 9.83
CA GLY A 48 -10.88 1.27 8.74
C GLY A 48 -11.35 -0.09 8.19
N LYS A 49 -12.18 -0.86 8.91
CA LYS A 49 -12.68 -2.17 8.44
C LYS A 49 -13.62 -2.06 7.23
N THR A 50 -14.34 -0.95 7.11
CA THR A 50 -15.21 -0.68 5.95
C THR A 50 -14.51 0.13 4.87
N PHE A 51 -13.42 0.82 5.23
CA PHE A 51 -12.66 1.66 4.32
C PHE A 51 -11.61 0.87 3.53
N TYR A 52 -10.75 0.09 4.20
CA TYR A 52 -9.69 -0.64 3.53
C TYR A 52 -10.21 -1.95 2.96
N THR A 53 -10.16 -2.09 1.63
CA THR A 53 -10.61 -3.31 0.93
C THR A 53 -9.47 -3.97 0.18
N HIS A 54 -9.56 -5.29 0.00
CA HIS A 54 -8.62 -6.06 -0.82
C HIS A 54 -8.51 -5.49 -2.23
N ASP A 55 -9.64 -5.21 -2.88
CA ASP A 55 -9.70 -4.61 -4.21
C ASP A 55 -9.01 -3.25 -4.29
N SER A 56 -9.18 -2.40 -3.27
CA SER A 56 -8.52 -1.09 -3.25
C SER A 56 -6.99 -1.22 -3.19
N PHE A 57 -6.48 -2.23 -2.48
CA PHE A 57 -5.05 -2.54 -2.46
C PHE A 57 -4.57 -3.10 -3.80
N ILE A 58 -5.29 -4.08 -4.39
CA ILE A 58 -4.91 -4.67 -5.68
C ILE A 58 -4.94 -3.63 -6.80
N ASN A 59 -5.98 -2.80 -6.85
CA ASN A 59 -6.09 -1.72 -7.82
C ASN A 59 -4.95 -0.71 -7.67
N ALA A 60 -4.56 -0.38 -6.44
CA ALA A 60 -3.39 0.46 -6.20
C ALA A 60 -2.09 -0.21 -6.65
N ALA A 61 -1.87 -1.48 -6.30
CA ALA A 61 -0.67 -2.24 -6.67
C ALA A 61 -0.49 -2.39 -8.19
N ASN A 62 -1.59 -2.52 -8.94
CA ASN A 62 -1.57 -2.58 -10.41
C ASN A 62 -1.04 -1.29 -11.07
N ASN A 63 -0.98 -0.17 -10.34
CA ASN A 63 -0.35 1.06 -10.84
C ASN A 63 1.19 1.05 -10.67
N PHE A 64 1.75 0.00 -10.08
CA PHE A 64 3.19 -0.18 -9.89
C PHE A 64 3.63 -1.54 -10.46
N PRO A 65 3.73 -1.70 -11.81
CA PRO A 65 3.96 -3.00 -12.44
C PRO A 65 5.22 -3.73 -11.93
N ASN A 66 6.29 -2.99 -11.64
CA ASN A 66 7.51 -3.56 -11.06
C ASN A 66 7.24 -4.19 -9.69
N PHE A 67 6.44 -3.54 -8.84
CA PHE A 67 6.00 -4.14 -7.59
C PHE A 67 5.03 -5.30 -7.84
N GLY A 68 3.98 -5.06 -8.64
CA GLY A 68 2.92 -6.02 -8.89
C GLY A 68 3.40 -7.38 -9.44
N ASN A 69 4.50 -7.41 -10.18
CA ASN A 69 5.00 -8.62 -10.84
C ASN A 69 6.24 -9.26 -10.21
N SER A 70 7.00 -8.53 -9.38
CA SER A 70 8.26 -9.03 -8.79
C SER A 70 8.22 -9.11 -7.26
N VAL A 71 7.09 -8.80 -6.63
CA VAL A 71 6.98 -8.80 -5.17
C VAL A 71 7.08 -10.22 -4.61
N THR A 72 7.67 -10.32 -3.42
CA THR A 72 7.79 -11.59 -2.69
C THR A 72 6.81 -11.69 -1.53
N ARG A 73 6.52 -12.92 -1.09
CA ARG A 73 5.70 -13.14 0.12
C ARG A 73 6.28 -12.45 1.35
N ARG A 74 7.62 -12.42 1.44
CA ARG A 74 8.34 -11.73 2.52
C ARG A 74 8.14 -10.23 2.45
N GLU A 75 8.29 -9.63 1.26
CA GLU A 75 8.07 -8.20 1.06
C GLU A 75 6.62 -7.79 1.39
N ILE A 76 5.63 -8.56 0.93
CA ILE A 76 4.22 -8.35 1.30
C ILE A 76 4.02 -8.44 2.82
N ALA A 77 4.57 -9.47 3.47
CA ALA A 77 4.42 -9.63 4.92
C ALA A 77 5.02 -8.43 5.68
N THR A 78 6.22 -7.98 5.29
CA THR A 78 6.86 -6.80 5.89
C THR A 78 6.01 -5.54 5.64
N MET A 79 5.54 -5.33 4.42
CA MET A 79 4.72 -4.17 4.08
C MET A 79 3.41 -4.12 4.89
N PHE A 80 2.68 -5.23 4.97
CA PHE A 80 1.45 -5.30 5.75
C PHE A 80 1.70 -5.22 7.26
N ALA A 81 2.87 -5.62 7.76
CA ALA A 81 3.26 -5.38 9.15
C ALA A 81 3.44 -3.88 9.43
N HIS A 82 4.12 -3.15 8.53
CA HIS A 82 4.26 -1.68 8.63
C HIS A 82 2.90 -0.98 8.56
N TYR A 83 2.03 -1.39 7.64
CA TYR A 83 0.68 -0.82 7.51
C TYR A 83 -0.14 -1.08 8.77
N SER A 84 -0.11 -2.32 9.27
CA SER A 84 -0.80 -2.68 10.52
C SER A 84 -0.29 -1.84 11.69
N GLN A 85 1.01 -1.65 11.85
CA GLN A 85 1.56 -0.82 12.91
C GLN A 85 1.14 0.66 12.77
N GLY A 86 1.26 1.21 11.56
CA GLY A 86 0.97 2.63 11.30
C GLY A 86 -0.52 3.00 11.39
N THR A 87 -1.42 2.03 11.20
CA THR A 87 -2.88 2.25 11.18
C THR A 87 -3.60 1.62 12.37
N GLY A 88 -2.88 1.02 13.32
CA GLY A 88 -3.48 0.28 14.43
C GLY A 88 -4.31 -0.91 13.93
N HIS A 89 -3.68 -1.84 13.21
CA HIS A 89 -4.30 -2.98 12.53
C HIS A 89 -5.42 -2.59 11.55
N PHE A 90 -5.18 -1.55 10.73
CA PHE A 90 -6.17 -1.00 9.81
C PHE A 90 -7.43 -0.46 10.52
N CYS A 91 -7.30 -0.02 11.76
CA CYS A 91 -8.41 0.59 12.48
C CYS A 91 -8.62 2.06 12.07
N TYR A 92 -7.51 2.77 11.86
CA TYR A 92 -7.50 4.21 11.63
C TYR A 92 -7.25 4.56 10.17
N ILE A 93 -8.05 5.50 9.65
CA ILE A 93 -7.88 6.12 8.32
C ILE A 93 -6.96 7.35 8.41
N GLN A 94 -6.89 7.97 9.59
CA GLN A 94 -6.12 9.17 9.89
C GLN A 94 -5.33 9.00 11.20
N ALA A 95 -4.27 9.81 11.38
CA ALA A 95 -3.56 9.84 12.64
C ALA A 95 -4.47 10.31 13.79
N ILE A 96 -4.47 9.57 14.90
CA ILE A 96 -5.19 9.95 16.12
C ILE A 96 -4.54 11.21 16.70
N ASN A 97 -5.36 12.17 17.14
CA ASN A 97 -4.95 13.38 17.87
C ASN A 97 -4.06 14.40 17.14
N GLY A 98 -3.89 14.36 15.82
CA GLY A 98 -3.13 15.42 15.12
C GLY A 98 -1.70 15.65 15.69
N THR A 99 -1.17 14.70 16.44
CA THR A 99 0.11 14.78 17.15
C THR A 99 1.23 14.23 16.28
N LEU A 100 1.25 14.60 15.00
CA LEU A 100 2.52 14.80 14.32
C LEU A 100 2.96 16.22 14.66
N ARG A 101 3.54 16.38 15.86
CA ARG A 101 4.25 17.58 16.34
C ARG A 101 3.68 18.91 15.83
N ARG A 102 2.67 19.46 16.52
CA ARG A 102 2.41 20.92 16.47
C ARG A 102 3.70 21.72 16.77
N ASP A 103 4.63 21.10 17.48
CA ASP A 103 5.70 21.79 18.20
C ASP A 103 7.04 21.83 17.44
N LYS A 104 7.13 21.31 16.21
CA LYS A 104 8.39 21.31 15.42
C LYS A 104 8.33 22.03 14.07
N CYS A 105 7.26 22.78 13.81
CA CYS A 105 7.17 23.69 12.66
C CYS A 105 7.47 25.15 13.05
N GLN A 106 8.23 25.37 14.12
CA GLN A 106 8.76 26.67 14.50
C GLN A 106 10.29 26.64 14.39
N GLU A 107 10.84 26.55 13.18
CA GLU A 107 12.19 27.09 12.94
C GLU A 107 12.30 27.62 11.51
N PRO A 108 12.91 28.80 11.27
CA PRO A 108 12.82 29.50 9.99
C PRO A 108 13.74 28.93 8.89
N GLN A 109 14.42 27.80 9.09
CA GLN A 109 15.67 27.51 8.36
C GLN A 109 15.74 26.21 7.55
N ARG A 110 14.63 25.60 7.12
CA ARG A 110 14.72 24.56 6.08
C ARG A 110 13.71 24.79 4.97
N GLN A 111 14.20 24.77 3.73
CA GLN A 111 13.47 24.85 2.46
C GLN A 111 12.50 23.67 2.21
N MET A 112 11.97 23.05 3.27
CA MET A 112 11.01 21.94 3.16
C MET A 112 9.68 22.39 3.78
N PRO A 113 8.61 22.57 2.98
CA PRO A 113 7.35 23.07 3.49
C PRO A 113 6.81 22.16 4.59
N CYS A 114 6.35 22.80 5.67
CA CYS A 114 5.85 22.16 6.88
C CYS A 114 4.73 21.17 6.52
N HIS A 115 4.95 19.88 6.78
CA HIS A 115 3.94 18.84 6.58
C HIS A 115 2.95 18.89 7.73
N PRO A 116 1.67 19.23 7.51
CA PRO A 116 0.75 19.34 8.63
C PRO A 116 0.28 17.96 9.10
N PRO A 117 -0.15 17.86 10.36
CA PRO A 117 -0.47 16.59 10.98
C PRO A 117 -1.74 15.95 10.40
N GLY A 118 -1.77 14.62 10.37
CA GLY A 118 -2.99 13.86 10.06
C GLY A 118 -2.80 12.67 9.13
N ILE A 119 -1.71 12.64 8.36
CA ILE A 119 -1.39 11.49 7.50
C ILE A 119 -0.22 10.75 8.16
N GLY A 120 -0.53 9.68 8.88
CA GLY A 120 0.49 8.83 9.48
C GLY A 120 1.50 8.43 8.41
N TYR A 121 2.77 8.77 8.64
CA TYR A 121 4.02 8.26 8.03
C TYR A 121 4.18 8.13 6.50
N PHE A 122 3.16 8.28 5.65
CA PHE A 122 3.19 7.66 4.32
C PHE A 122 3.23 8.60 3.11
N VAL A 123 3.45 9.91 3.26
CA VAL A 123 3.35 10.81 2.09
C VAL A 123 4.45 11.87 2.01
N ARG A 124 5.49 11.60 1.21
CA ARG A 124 6.14 12.63 0.39
C ARG A 124 5.50 12.58 -0.99
N GLY A 125 4.57 13.49 -1.24
CA GLY A 125 3.69 13.51 -2.41
C GLY A 125 4.28 14.09 -3.69
N GLU A 126 5.61 14.11 -3.87
CA GLU A 126 6.22 14.80 -5.02
C GLU A 126 6.04 14.09 -6.37
N ARG A 127 5.64 12.80 -6.40
CA ARG A 127 5.63 12.00 -7.65
C ARG A 127 4.27 11.42 -8.07
N LEU A 128 3.17 11.72 -7.37
CA LEU A 128 1.85 11.23 -7.77
C LEU A 128 1.09 12.16 -8.72
N ASN A 129 1.66 13.31 -9.10
CA ASN A 129 0.95 14.39 -9.82
C ASN A 129 -0.39 14.76 -9.16
N ILE A 130 -0.50 14.50 -7.85
CA ILE A 130 -1.61 14.79 -6.98
C ILE A 130 -0.98 15.56 -5.83
N ASP A 131 -1.36 16.82 -5.68
CA ASP A 131 -0.96 17.64 -4.54
C ASP A 131 -1.68 17.12 -3.29
N LEU A 132 -1.11 16.09 -2.67
CA LEU A 132 -1.62 15.50 -1.43
C LEU A 132 -1.49 16.47 -0.24
N LEU A 133 -0.76 17.59 -0.40
CA LEU A 133 -0.75 18.67 0.57
C LEU A 133 -2.03 19.52 0.48
N ARG A 134 -2.61 19.70 -0.73
CA ARG A 134 -3.88 20.41 -0.98
C ARG A 134 -5.12 19.50 -0.99
N GLN A 135 -4.99 18.20 -1.29
CA GLN A 135 -6.12 17.28 -1.50
C GLN A 135 -6.20 16.15 -0.46
N ARG A 136 -5.93 16.47 0.82
CA ARG A 136 -5.92 15.50 1.93
C ARG A 136 -7.24 14.75 2.12
N GLU A 137 -8.34 15.41 1.81
CA GLU A 137 -9.70 14.85 1.89
C GLU A 137 -9.94 13.72 0.87
N LEU A 138 -9.18 13.67 -0.23
CA LEU A 138 -9.30 12.61 -1.24
C LEU A 138 -8.70 11.30 -0.75
N VAL A 139 -7.62 11.35 0.02
CA VAL A 139 -7.03 10.14 0.64
C VAL A 139 -7.99 9.56 1.69
N ARG A 140 -8.76 10.42 2.36
CA ARG A 140 -9.74 10.02 3.38
C ARG A 140 -10.97 9.34 2.81
N SER A 141 -11.32 9.62 1.56
CA SER A 141 -12.53 9.12 0.90
C SER A 141 -12.25 8.04 -0.13
N ASN A 142 -10.99 7.89 -0.58
CA ASN A 142 -10.60 6.92 -1.59
C ASN A 142 -9.51 5.97 -1.07
N PRO A 143 -9.87 4.73 -0.64
CA PRO A 143 -8.90 3.78 -0.10
C PRO A 143 -7.87 3.35 -1.15
N THR A 144 -8.22 3.35 -2.43
CA THR A 144 -7.26 3.05 -3.52
C THR A 144 -6.19 4.14 -3.58
N LEU A 145 -6.57 5.41 -3.42
CA LEU A 145 -5.60 6.50 -3.37
C LEU A 145 -4.70 6.39 -2.13
N GLY A 146 -5.26 6.05 -0.97
CA GLY A 146 -4.47 5.79 0.24
C GLY A 146 -3.45 4.67 0.06
N PHE A 147 -3.83 3.56 -0.56
CA PHE A 147 -2.88 2.50 -0.88
C PHE A 147 -1.85 2.92 -1.93
N LYS A 148 -2.23 3.71 -2.95
CA LYS A 148 -1.27 4.26 -3.92
C LYS A 148 -0.21 5.12 -3.25
N THR A 149 -0.59 5.96 -2.29
CA THR A 149 0.36 6.78 -1.54
C THR A 149 1.31 5.94 -0.71
N SER A 150 0.79 4.93 -0.01
CA SER A 150 1.60 4.03 0.82
C SER A 150 2.54 3.14 -0.01
N LEU A 151 2.10 2.70 -1.19
CA LEU A 151 2.93 1.96 -2.14
C LEU A 151 4.02 2.85 -2.74
N LEU A 152 3.72 4.10 -3.07
CA LEU A 152 4.72 5.05 -3.55
C LEU A 152 5.82 5.26 -2.49
N PHE A 153 5.44 5.44 -1.22
CA PHE A 153 6.40 5.53 -0.13
C PHE A 153 7.24 4.27 0.01
N TRP A 154 6.58 3.10 0.00
CA TRP A 154 7.26 1.81 0.08
C TRP A 154 8.34 1.67 -1.00
N MET A 155 7.95 1.91 -2.26
CA MET A 155 8.83 1.77 -3.41
C MET A 155 10.01 2.74 -3.44
N ASN A 156 9.86 3.94 -2.85
CA ASN A 156 10.89 4.98 -2.93
C ASN A 156 11.75 5.13 -1.67
N SER A 157 11.30 4.62 -0.52
CA SER A 157 11.92 4.94 0.77
C SER A 157 12.14 3.74 1.68
N VAL A 158 11.54 2.59 1.39
CA VAL A 158 11.65 1.39 2.25
C VAL A 158 12.15 0.19 1.48
N ARG A 159 11.67 -0.01 0.26
CA ARG A 159 12.05 -1.14 -0.58
C ARG A 159 13.57 -1.11 -0.82
N PRO A 160 14.29 -2.20 -0.50
CA PRO A 160 15.74 -2.30 -0.72
C PRO A 160 16.15 -2.18 -2.19
#